data_AF-D6V5B5-F1
#
_entry.id   AF-D6V5B5-F1
#
_cell.length_a   1.000
_cell.length_b   1.000
_cell.length_c   1.000
_cell.angle_alpha   90.00
_cell.angle_beta   90.00
_cell.angle_gamma   90.00
#
_symmetry.space_group_name_H-M   'P 1'
#
loop_
_entity.id
_entity.type
_entity.pdbx_description
1 polymer ?
#
loop_
_entity_poly.entity_id
_entity_poly.type
_entity_poly.pdbx_seq_one_letter_code
_entity_poly.pdbx_strand_id
1 'polypeptide(L)'
;MSEAFPKPVQAAGRSVVARWRILAQQRLDHLTELYESGRWKLYHTESDFLAMVHEARTVLKVWQDLAPPDAALDKPIEVAIAQTDATGESLPGSLAKPGLLDRVETQYDFRKS
;
A
#
# COMPACT_ATOMS: atom_id res chain seq x y z
N MET A 1 -11.22 43.49 10.99
CA MET A 1 -10.77 42.22 11.60
C MET A 1 -11.00 41.13 10.57
N SER A 2 -9.95 40.67 9.88
CA SER A 2 -10.06 39.60 8.89
C SER A 2 -9.77 38.27 9.58
N GLU A 3 -10.81 37.53 9.89
CA GLU A 3 -10.69 36.14 10.35
C GLU A 3 -10.29 35.26 9.17
N ALA A 4 -9.07 34.74 9.20
CA ALA A 4 -8.60 33.76 8.23
C ALA A 4 -9.22 32.40 8.58
N PHE A 5 -10.22 31.98 7.80
CA PHE A 5 -10.78 30.63 7.86
C PHE A 5 -9.65 29.60 7.66
N PRO A 6 -9.39 28.68 8.60
CA PRO A 6 -8.32 27.70 8.44
C PRO A 6 -8.68 26.75 7.30
N LYS A 7 -7.78 26.55 6.33
CA LYS A 7 -8.01 25.71 5.13
C LYS A 7 -8.09 24.22 5.51
N PRO A 8 -9.28 23.58 5.53
CA PRO A 8 -9.40 22.17 5.93
C PRO A 8 -8.73 21.21 4.93
N VAL A 9 -8.58 21.62 3.67
CA VAL A 9 -7.96 20.82 2.59
C VAL A 9 -6.48 20.52 2.83
N GLN A 10 -5.75 21.44 3.49
CA GLN A 10 -4.32 21.27 3.74
C GLN A 10 -4.06 20.21 4.81
N ALA A 11 -4.92 20.16 5.83
CA ALA A 11 -4.89 19.12 6.86
C ALA A 11 -5.25 17.74 6.27
N ALA A 12 -6.25 17.67 5.37
CA ALA A 12 -6.62 16.43 4.69
C ALA A 12 -5.47 15.90 3.81
N GLY A 13 -4.82 16.75 3.02
CA GLY A 13 -3.67 16.38 2.19
C GLY A 13 -2.49 15.86 3.01
N ARG A 14 -2.12 16.58 4.09
CA ARG A 14 -1.06 16.14 5.01
C ARG A 14 -1.39 14.79 5.66
N SER A 15 -2.66 14.54 5.99
CA SER A 15 -3.09 13.26 6.55
C SER A 15 -2.86 12.08 5.60
N VAL A 16 -3.05 12.26 4.29
CA VAL A 16 -2.82 11.19 3.29
C VAL A 16 -1.33 10.87 3.18
N VAL A 17 -0.48 11.90 3.11
CA VAL A 17 0.98 11.74 3.02
C VAL A 17 1.52 11.05 4.27
N ALA A 18 1.06 11.45 5.46
CA ALA A 18 1.39 10.79 6.72
C ALA A 18 1.00 9.30 6.73
N ARG A 19 -0.20 8.98 6.25
CA ARG A 19 -0.67 7.59 6.11
C ARG A 19 0.21 6.76 5.18
N TRP A 20 0.61 7.30 4.03
CA TRP A 20 1.55 6.64 3.12
C TRP A 20 2.93 6.44 3.73
N ARG A 21 3.41 7.40 4.53
CA ARG A 21 4.67 7.25 5.27
C ARG A 21 4.62 6.08 6.25
N ILE A 22 3.51 5.95 7.00
CA ILE A 22 3.30 4.83 7.93
C ILE A 22 3.32 3.49 7.19
N LEU A 23 2.61 3.37 6.07
CA LEU A 23 2.62 2.15 5.25
C LEU A 23 4.01 1.83 4.69
N ALA A 24 4.76 2.85 4.23
CA ALA A 24 6.12 2.66 3.75
C ALA A 24 7.06 2.16 4.87
N GLN A 25 6.88 2.66 6.09
CA GLN A 25 7.62 2.19 7.26
C GLN A 25 7.28 0.71 7.56
N GLN A 26 5.99 0.37 7.62
CA GLN A 26 5.55 -1.02 7.83
C GLN A 26 6.09 -1.98 6.76
N ARG A 27 6.16 -1.56 5.49
CA ARG A 27 6.79 -2.35 4.43
C ARG A 27 8.27 -2.62 4.72
N LEU A 28 9.01 -1.61 5.14
CA LEU A 28 10.43 -1.76 5.46
C LEU A 28 10.66 -2.64 6.69
N ASP A 29 9.82 -2.50 7.72
CA ASP A 29 9.88 -3.32 8.93
C ASP A 29 9.61 -4.79 8.59
N HIS A 30 8.59 -5.08 7.77
CA HIS A 30 8.29 -6.42 7.29
C HIS A 30 9.45 -7.04 6.49
N LEU A 31 10.07 -6.27 5.58
CA LEU A 31 11.24 -6.76 4.83
C LEU A 31 12.43 -7.03 5.76
N THR A 32 12.59 -6.25 6.82
CA THR A 32 13.65 -6.46 7.82
C THR A 32 13.41 -7.75 8.59
N GLU A 33 12.18 -7.99 9.07
CA GLU A 33 11.80 -9.25 9.72
C GLU A 33 12.00 -10.46 8.78
N LEU A 34 11.65 -10.31 7.50
CA LEU A 34 11.83 -11.36 6.50
C LEU A 34 13.32 -11.66 6.27
N TYR A 35 14.17 -10.64 6.29
CA TYR A 35 15.63 -10.76 6.22
C TYR A 35 16.19 -11.51 7.43
N GLU A 36 15.84 -11.07 8.65
CA GLU A 36 16.31 -11.64 9.92
C GLU A 36 15.90 -13.10 10.08
N SER A 37 14.65 -13.43 9.71
CA SER A 37 14.16 -14.82 9.72
C SER A 37 14.77 -15.69 8.62
N GLY A 38 15.43 -15.10 7.62
CA GLY A 38 15.98 -15.80 6.46
C GLY A 38 14.94 -16.37 5.49
N ARG A 39 13.63 -16.18 5.76
CA ARG A 39 12.52 -16.72 4.97
C ARG A 39 12.47 -16.15 3.55
N TRP A 40 13.09 -14.99 3.30
CA TRP A 40 13.16 -14.36 1.98
C TRP A 40 13.79 -15.26 0.92
N LYS A 41 14.73 -16.15 1.30
CA LYS A 41 15.44 -17.07 0.38
C LYS A 41 14.54 -18.10 -0.29
N LEU A 42 13.33 -18.30 0.24
CA LEU A 42 12.34 -19.22 -0.34
C LEU A 42 11.57 -18.60 -1.51
N TYR A 43 11.54 -17.26 -1.58
CA TYR A 43 10.66 -16.52 -2.49
C TYR A 43 11.42 -15.60 -3.44
N HIS A 44 12.65 -15.22 -3.10
CA HIS A 44 13.40 -14.21 -3.83
C HIS A 44 14.85 -14.64 -4.04
N THR A 45 15.40 -14.22 -5.18
CA THR A 45 16.85 -14.17 -5.35
C THR A 45 17.41 -13.05 -4.46
N GLU A 46 18.70 -13.13 -4.12
CA GLU A 46 19.36 -12.12 -3.31
C GLU A 46 19.32 -10.74 -3.96
N SER A 47 19.55 -10.67 -5.27
CA SER A 47 19.49 -9.41 -6.02
C SER A 47 18.10 -8.78 -5.99
N ASP A 48 17.05 -9.58 -6.18
CA ASP A 48 15.67 -9.06 -6.18
C ASP A 48 15.27 -8.58 -4.79
N PHE A 49 15.64 -9.35 -3.76
CA PHE A 49 15.34 -8.98 -2.38
C PHE A 49 16.05 -7.68 -1.99
N LEU A 50 17.33 -7.53 -2.34
CA LEU A 50 18.06 -6.29 -2.09
C LEU A 50 17.45 -5.11 -2.85
N ALA A 51 17.05 -5.30 -4.11
CA ALA A 51 16.37 -4.26 -4.88
C ALA A 51 15.06 -3.81 -4.20
N MET A 52 14.25 -4.75 -3.69
CA MET A 52 13.03 -4.45 -2.94
C MET A 52 13.30 -3.66 -1.66
N VAL A 53 14.36 -4.00 -0.91
CA VAL A 53 14.75 -3.27 0.30
C VAL A 53 15.22 -1.85 -0.03
N HIS A 54 16.04 -1.69 -1.07
CA HIS A 54 16.51 -0.38 -1.52
C HIS A 54 15.36 0.51 -1.98
N GLU A 55 14.42 -0.05 -2.73
CA GLU A 55 13.21 0.65 -3.15
C GLU A 55 12.37 1.07 -1.94
N ALA A 56 12.10 0.17 -0.99
CA ALA A 56 11.33 0.46 0.20
C ALA A 56 11.93 1.62 1.01
N ARG A 57 13.26 1.62 1.19
CA ARG A 57 13.99 2.72 1.86
C ARG A 57 13.85 4.04 1.09
N THR A 58 13.94 3.99 -0.23
CA THR A 58 13.83 5.18 -1.10
C THR A 58 12.43 5.78 -1.01
N VAL A 59 11.40 4.95 -1.14
CA VAL A 59 9.99 5.37 -1.03
C VAL A 59 9.72 5.96 0.36
N LEU A 60 10.17 5.30 1.43
CA LEU A 60 10.02 5.81 2.79
C LEU A 60 10.66 7.20 2.95
N LYS A 61 11.87 7.39 2.42
CA LYS A 61 12.56 8.69 2.47
C LYS A 61 11.75 9.79 1.78
N VAL A 62 11.22 9.53 0.58
CA VAL A 62 10.36 10.48 -0.14
C VAL A 62 9.15 10.89 0.71
N TRP A 63 8.49 9.94 1.37
CA TRP A 63 7.33 10.25 2.22
C TRP A 63 7.71 10.98 3.52
N GLN A 64 8.88 10.68 4.10
CA GLN A 64 9.41 11.41 5.25
C GLN A 64 9.72 12.88 4.92
N ASP A 65 10.29 13.13 3.73
CA ASP A 65 10.58 14.49 3.26
C ASP A 65 9.29 15.31 3.04
N LEU A 66 8.22 14.66 2.57
CA LEU A 66 6.91 15.29 2.34
C LEU A 66 6.08 15.47 3.62
N ALA A 67 6.19 14.53 4.57
CA ALA A 67 5.52 14.59 5.86
C ALA A 67 6.49 14.20 6.99
N PRO A 68 7.19 15.19 7.59
CA PRO A 68 8.04 14.94 8.75
C PRO A 68 7.25 14.30 9.90
N PRO A 69 7.87 13.42 10.72
CA PRO A 69 7.25 12.79 11.88
C PRO A 69 6.60 13.78 12.83
N ASP A 70 5.31 13.59 13.08
CA ASP A 70 4.51 14.36 14.04
C ASP A 70 3.59 13.40 14.81
N ALA A 71 4.04 13.02 16.01
CA ALA A 71 3.35 12.05 16.86
C ALA A 71 1.91 12.45 17.26
N ALA A 72 1.55 13.74 17.16
CA ALA A 72 0.18 14.18 17.44
C ALA A 72 -0.80 13.85 16.30
N LEU A 73 -0.30 13.75 15.06
CA LEU A 73 -1.10 13.56 13.84
C LEU A 73 -0.96 12.16 13.24
N ASP A 74 0.13 11.46 13.54
CA ASP A 74 0.49 10.19 12.95
C ASP A 74 -0.12 9.02 13.73
N LYS A 75 -1.44 8.86 13.63
CA LYS A 75 -2.14 7.68 14.16
C LYS A 75 -1.99 6.49 13.18
N PRO A 76 -1.66 5.28 13.68
CA PRO A 76 -1.56 4.10 12.82
C PRO A 76 -2.92 3.76 12.20
N ILE A 77 -2.91 3.33 10.95
CA ILE A 77 -4.12 2.97 10.21
C ILE A 77 -4.44 1.50 10.47
N GLU A 78 -5.61 1.23 11.01
CA GLU A 78 -6.25 -0.07 10.86
C GLU A 78 -6.92 -0.09 9.49
N VAL A 79 -6.30 -0.73 8.50
CA VAL A 79 -6.91 -0.90 7.18
C VAL A 79 -7.96 -2.01 7.31
N ALA A 80 -9.19 -1.63 7.66
CA ALA A 80 -10.34 -2.51 7.46
C ALA A 80 -10.50 -2.69 5.95
N ILE A 81 -10.00 -3.81 5.42
CA ILE A 81 -10.33 -4.21 4.05
C ILE A 81 -11.84 -4.38 4.04
N ALA A 82 -12.55 -3.47 3.38
CA ALA A 82 -13.99 -3.59 3.22
C ALA A 82 -14.25 -4.89 2.47
N GLN A 83 -14.70 -5.92 3.18
CA GLN A 83 -15.28 -7.09 2.55
C GLN A 83 -16.47 -6.54 1.76
N THR A 84 -16.36 -6.57 0.44
CA THR A 84 -17.53 -6.42 -0.42
C THR A 84 -18.33 -7.69 -0.20
N ASP A 85 -19.13 -7.69 0.87
CA ASP A 85 -20.15 -8.70 1.09
C ASP A 85 -21.05 -8.63 -0.13
N ALA A 86 -20.86 -9.63 -1.01
CA ALA A 86 -21.76 -9.90 -2.09
C ALA A 86 -23.15 -10.06 -1.46
N THR A 87 -23.96 -9.01 -1.63
CA THR A 87 -25.38 -9.05 -1.34
C THR A 87 -25.98 -10.10 -2.25
N GLY A 88 -26.06 -11.33 -1.74
CA GLY A 88 -27.05 -12.27 -2.23
C GLY A 88 -28.41 -11.67 -1.92
N GLU A 89 -29.14 -11.26 -2.95
CA GLU A 89 -30.34 -11.99 -3.38
C GLU A 89 -31.05 -11.28 -4.56
N SER A 90 -31.28 -12.07 -5.61
CA SER A 90 -32.29 -11.94 -6.66
C SER A 90 -32.07 -10.96 -7.84
N LEU A 91 -31.57 -11.54 -8.94
CA LEU A 91 -31.80 -11.09 -10.32
C LEU A 91 -33.27 -11.37 -10.73
N PRO A 92 -33.83 -10.55 -11.63
CA PRO A 92 -34.27 -11.17 -12.88
C PRO A 92 -33.85 -10.33 -14.10
N GLY A 93 -33.23 -10.98 -15.09
CA GLY A 93 -33.10 -10.38 -16.43
C GLY A 93 -31.78 -10.64 -17.14
N SER A 94 -31.61 -11.86 -17.64
CA SER A 94 -30.94 -12.20 -18.92
C SER A 94 -29.52 -11.69 -19.21
N LEU A 95 -28.57 -12.61 -19.01
CA LEU A 95 -27.34 -12.87 -19.78
C LEU A 95 -27.00 -11.94 -20.97
N ALA A 96 -25.97 -11.12 -20.79
CA ALA A 96 -25.06 -10.70 -21.86
C ALA A 96 -23.62 -11.11 -21.48
N LYS A 97 -22.90 -11.66 -22.46
CA LYS A 97 -21.69 -12.50 -22.35
C LYS A 97 -20.50 -11.85 -21.62
N PRO A 98 -19.62 -12.65 -20.99
CA PRO A 98 -18.36 -12.17 -20.45
C PRO A 98 -17.37 -12.01 -21.61
N GLY A 99 -16.91 -10.78 -21.84
CA GLY A 99 -15.94 -10.53 -22.89
C GLY A 99 -15.47 -9.10 -22.88
N LEU A 100 -14.69 -8.71 -21.86
CA LEU A 100 -13.60 -7.73 -21.95
C LEU A 100 -12.94 -7.52 -20.57
N LEU A 101 -12.34 -8.57 -20.00
CA LEU A 101 -11.16 -8.38 -19.17
C LEU A 101 -10.04 -9.13 -19.88
N ASP A 102 -9.66 -8.55 -21.02
CA ASP A 102 -8.37 -8.81 -21.61
C ASP A 102 -7.32 -8.29 -20.62
N ARG A 103 -6.58 -9.25 -20.06
CA ARG A 103 -5.17 -9.11 -19.74
C ARG A 103 -4.78 -8.11 -18.65
N VAL A 104 -4.93 -8.55 -17.40
CA VAL A 104 -3.83 -8.37 -16.43
C VAL A 104 -3.22 -9.74 -16.22
N GLU A 105 -2.29 -10.10 -17.10
CA GLU A 105 -1.37 -11.22 -16.86
C GLU A 105 -0.57 -10.87 -15.60
N THR A 106 -0.90 -11.51 -14.48
CA THR A 106 0.00 -11.61 -13.34
C THR A 106 1.15 -12.51 -13.76
N GLN A 107 2.12 -11.94 -14.49
CA GLN A 107 3.37 -12.61 -14.78
C GLN A 107 4.26 -12.55 -13.54
N TYR A 108 3.97 -13.41 -12.57
CA TYR A 108 4.98 -13.91 -11.64
C TYR A 108 5.02 -15.42 -11.79
N ASP A 109 5.70 -15.83 -12.85
CA ASP A 109 5.91 -17.24 -13.20
C ASP A 109 7.06 -17.78 -12.36
N PHE A 110 6.73 -18.38 -11.20
CA PHE A 110 7.68 -19.09 -10.35
C PHE A 110 8.01 -20.49 -10.91
N ARG A 111 8.47 -20.56 -12.16
CA ARG A 111 8.95 -21.83 -12.74
C ARG A 111 10.14 -21.68 -13.67
N LYS A 112 11.16 -22.47 -13.33
CA LYS A 112 12.39 -22.83 -14.06
C LYS A 112 13.48 -21.76 -14.01
N SER A 113 14.72 -22.09 -13.70
CA SER A 113 15.39 -23.38 -13.55
C SER A 113 16.67 -23.18 -12.74
#